data_AF-A0AAN7V138-F1
#
_entry.id   AF-A0AAN7V138-F1
#
_cell.length_a   1.000
_cell.length_b   1.000
_cell.length_c   1.000
_cell.angle_alpha   90.00
_cell.angle_beta   90.00
_cell.angle_gamma   90.00
#
_symmetry.space_group_name_H-M   'P 1'
#
loop_
_entity.id
_entity.type
_entity.pdbx_description
1 polymer ?
#
loop_
_entity_poly.entity_id
_entity_poly.type
_entity_poly.pdbx_seq_one_letter_code
_entity_poly.pdbx_strand_id
1 'polypeptide(L)'
;MQISVVYSILRGIRAGSLPGVPKYDKVIMGAHSYGSVLGRLISTIFPTSGADAYILTATAANLTGLQQFIANIGPRAASVVDSRFEGLAPAYLSATKNIREVIYGLDGSFDPKIAEWDAASPHVFGVGEISGRGATVPSSFAGPVMVISGRQDQIACGNGSIFDRPTVDCGLGPGSHVDETRSLFPKATAFQAYVPENTAHNLNTHYSAPESFGAAHTWLESVGF
;
A
#
# COMPACT_ATOMS: atom_id res chain seq x y z
N MET A 1 -7.51 -4.73 15.36
CA MET A 1 -8.83 -4.83 14.69
C MET A 1 -8.70 -5.16 13.20
N GLN A 2 -8.06 -4.32 12.37
CA GLN A 2 -7.97 -4.54 10.91
C GLN A 2 -7.30 -5.87 10.50
N ILE A 3 -6.18 -6.24 11.15
CA ILE A 3 -5.50 -7.52 10.91
C ILE A 3 -6.45 -8.71 11.07
N SER A 4 -7.26 -8.72 12.14
CA SER A 4 -8.22 -9.80 12.41
C SER A 4 -9.31 -9.87 11.34
N VAL A 5 -9.81 -8.73 10.88
CA VAL A 5 -10.81 -8.67 9.80
C VAL A 5 -10.25 -9.23 8.49
N VAL A 6 -9.06 -8.78 8.09
CA VAL A 6 -8.39 -9.28 6.87
C VAL A 6 -8.15 -10.79 6.97
N TYR A 7 -7.66 -11.26 8.11
CA TYR A 7 -7.44 -12.68 8.34
C TYR A 7 -8.74 -13.50 8.28
N SER A 8 -9.84 -13.01 8.86
CA SER A 8 -11.15 -13.64 8.76
C SER A 8 -11.66 -13.72 7.32
N ILE A 9 -11.41 -12.71 6.49
CA ILE A 9 -11.74 -12.74 5.06
C ILE A 9 -10.93 -13.84 4.35
N LEU A 10 -9.60 -13.88 4.55
CA LEU A 10 -8.74 -14.92 3.96
C LEU A 10 -9.20 -16.33 4.33
N ARG A 11 -9.54 -16.54 5.61
CA ARG A 11 -10.11 -17.80 6.11
C ARG A 11 -11.46 -18.11 5.48
N GLY A 12 -12.31 -17.11 5.34
CA GLY A 12 -13.64 -17.25 4.74
C GLY A 12 -13.59 -17.64 3.26
N ILE A 13 -12.66 -17.06 2.49
CA ILE A 13 -12.42 -17.44 1.08
C ILE A 13 -12.04 -18.93 0.99
N ARG A 14 -11.09 -19.38 1.81
CA ARG A 14 -10.66 -20.78 1.83
C ARG A 14 -11.73 -21.75 2.33
N ALA A 15 -12.57 -21.29 3.24
CA ALA A 15 -13.68 -22.07 3.76
C ALA A 15 -14.91 -22.09 2.83
N GLY A 16 -14.96 -21.20 1.82
CA GLY A 16 -16.17 -20.98 1.02
C GLY A 16 -17.34 -20.44 1.84
N SER A 17 -17.06 -19.72 2.93
CA SER A 17 -18.06 -19.23 3.88
C SER A 17 -18.43 -17.76 3.67
N LEU A 18 -17.83 -17.08 2.69
CA LEU A 18 -18.15 -15.70 2.37
C LEU A 18 -19.33 -15.65 1.39
N PRO A 19 -20.39 -14.86 1.68
CA PRO A 19 -21.51 -14.71 0.77
C PRO A 19 -21.07 -14.22 -0.61
N GLY A 20 -21.49 -14.91 -1.67
CA GLY A 20 -21.23 -14.51 -3.05
C GLY A 20 -19.78 -14.72 -3.54
N VAL A 21 -18.89 -15.28 -2.71
CA VAL A 21 -17.50 -15.54 -3.08
C VAL A 21 -17.28 -17.06 -3.14
N PRO A 22 -16.86 -17.62 -4.29
CA PRO A 22 -16.52 -19.04 -4.38
C PRO A 22 -15.40 -19.44 -3.42
N LYS A 23 -15.30 -20.74 -3.14
CA LYS A 23 -14.15 -21.29 -2.43
C LYS A 23 -12.93 -21.26 -3.35
N TYR A 24 -11.79 -20.81 -2.83
CA TYR A 24 -10.49 -20.89 -3.51
C TYR A 24 -9.45 -21.57 -2.62
N ASP A 25 -8.67 -22.48 -3.22
CA ASP A 25 -7.59 -23.17 -2.52
C ASP A 25 -6.31 -22.32 -2.42
N LYS A 26 -6.10 -21.43 -3.39
CA LYS A 26 -5.03 -20.42 -3.39
C LYS A 26 -5.62 -19.01 -3.31
N VAL A 27 -5.07 -18.17 -2.44
CA VAL A 27 -5.48 -16.79 -2.23
C VAL A 27 -4.27 -15.88 -2.28
N ILE A 28 -4.29 -14.90 -3.18
CA ILE A 28 -3.27 -13.85 -3.28
C ILE A 28 -3.77 -12.63 -2.51
N MET A 29 -2.93 -12.06 -1.64
CA MET A 29 -3.23 -10.78 -1.00
C MET A 29 -2.56 -9.64 -1.78
N GLY A 30 -3.34 -8.96 -2.60
CA GLY A 30 -2.97 -7.66 -3.17
C GLY A 30 -3.28 -6.53 -2.18
N ALA A 31 -2.32 -5.64 -1.95
CA ALA A 31 -2.49 -4.55 -1.00
C ALA A 31 -1.79 -3.27 -1.46
N HIS A 32 -2.22 -2.14 -0.91
CA HIS A 32 -1.73 -0.81 -1.30
C HIS A 32 -1.45 0.06 -0.07
N SER A 33 -0.31 0.76 -0.08
CA SER A 33 0.07 1.74 0.94
C SER A 33 -0.02 1.15 2.36
N TYR A 34 -0.81 1.74 3.26
CA TYR A 34 -1.05 1.18 4.59
C TYR A 34 -1.58 -0.26 4.56
N GLY A 35 -2.38 -0.62 3.55
CA GLY A 35 -2.78 -2.00 3.31
C GLY A 35 -1.59 -2.94 3.10
N SER A 36 -0.49 -2.48 2.48
CA SER A 36 0.74 -3.26 2.31
C SER A 36 1.48 -3.47 3.63
N VAL A 37 1.42 -2.49 4.54
CA VAL A 37 1.88 -2.67 5.93
C VAL A 37 1.06 -3.76 6.62
N LEU A 38 -0.27 -3.74 6.47
CA LEU A 38 -1.14 -4.78 6.98
C LEU A 38 -0.86 -6.15 6.34
N GLY A 39 -0.64 -6.20 5.02
CA GLY A 39 -0.30 -7.43 4.30
C GLY A 39 0.99 -8.06 4.80
N ARG A 40 2.04 -7.25 5.01
CA ARG A 40 3.25 -7.72 5.68
C ARG A 40 2.96 -8.26 7.07
N LEU A 41 2.19 -7.53 7.90
CA LEU A 41 1.84 -7.98 9.25
C LEU A 41 1.06 -9.30 9.24
N ILE A 42 0.15 -9.49 8.29
CA ILE A 42 -0.55 -10.77 8.10
C ILE A 42 0.46 -11.88 7.77
N SER A 43 1.43 -11.63 6.89
CA SER A 43 2.48 -12.62 6.61
C SER A 43 3.33 -12.95 7.85
N THR A 44 3.56 -11.98 8.74
CA THR A 44 4.36 -12.16 9.95
C THR A 44 3.59 -12.90 11.04
N ILE A 45 2.33 -12.54 11.25
CA ILE A 45 1.48 -13.10 12.33
C ILE A 45 0.89 -14.46 11.92
N PHE A 46 0.56 -14.63 10.63
CA PHE A 46 -0.06 -15.83 10.08
C PHE A 46 0.74 -16.40 8.90
N PRO A 47 2.04 -16.72 9.08
CA PRO A 47 2.94 -17.12 7.99
C PRO A 47 2.55 -18.42 7.27
N THR A 48 1.69 -19.25 7.88
CA THR A 48 1.25 -20.53 7.30
C THR A 48 -0.26 -20.60 7.06
N SER A 49 -1.01 -19.60 7.54
CA SER A 49 -2.48 -19.61 7.48
C SER A 49 -3.10 -18.34 6.90
N GLY A 50 -2.28 -17.34 6.56
CA GLY A 50 -2.66 -16.16 5.79
C GLY A 50 -2.78 -16.47 4.28
N ALA A 51 -2.34 -15.54 3.44
CA ALA A 51 -2.36 -15.70 1.99
C ALA A 51 -1.22 -16.60 1.48
N ASP A 52 -1.37 -17.14 0.27
CA ASP A 52 -0.38 -18.00 -0.41
C ASP A 52 0.69 -17.20 -1.15
N ALA A 53 0.37 -15.96 -1.53
CA ALA A 53 1.31 -14.97 -2.06
C ALA A 53 0.87 -13.55 -1.70
N TYR A 54 1.82 -12.62 -1.68
CA TYR A 54 1.57 -11.20 -1.38
C TYR A 54 2.06 -10.31 -2.52
N ILE A 55 1.19 -9.41 -3.00
CA ILE A 55 1.55 -8.30 -3.89
C ILE A 55 1.38 -7.02 -3.08
N LEU A 56 2.49 -6.45 -2.62
CA LEU A 56 2.51 -5.29 -1.74
C LEU A 56 2.87 -4.06 -2.55
N THR A 57 1.93 -3.15 -2.71
CA THR A 57 2.13 -1.95 -3.55
C THR A 57 2.30 -0.67 -2.73
N ALA A 58 2.96 0.34 -3.28
CA ALA A 58 3.19 1.65 -2.67
C ALA A 58 3.86 1.56 -1.27
N THR A 59 4.94 0.78 -1.18
CA THR A 59 5.68 0.55 0.06
C THR A 59 7.15 0.26 -0.20
N ALA A 60 7.97 0.49 0.82
CA ALA A 60 9.39 0.14 0.88
C ALA A 60 9.72 -0.44 2.27
N ALA A 61 10.97 -0.86 2.49
CA ALA A 61 11.43 -1.36 3.79
C ALA A 61 11.23 -0.32 4.90
N ASN A 62 11.55 0.93 4.57
CA ASN A 62 11.36 2.10 5.40
C ASN A 62 10.51 3.10 4.61
N LEU A 63 9.45 3.62 5.24
CA LEU A 63 8.60 4.65 4.65
C LEU A 63 9.09 6.02 5.12
N THR A 64 10.13 6.54 4.45
CA THR A 64 10.88 7.74 4.85
C THR A 64 10.03 9.01 4.80
N GLY A 65 9.12 9.11 3.83
CA GLY A 65 8.26 10.27 3.67
C GLY A 65 6.99 10.28 4.53
N LEU A 66 6.68 9.17 5.23
CA LEU A 66 5.38 9.03 5.91
C LEU A 66 5.14 10.10 6.99
N GLN A 67 6.14 10.44 7.80
CA GLN A 67 5.96 11.41 8.89
C GLN A 67 5.63 12.79 8.34
N GLN A 68 6.37 13.24 7.34
CA GLN A 68 6.13 14.52 6.69
C GLN A 68 4.81 14.52 5.92
N PHE A 69 4.46 13.41 5.27
CA PHE A 69 3.15 13.25 4.65
C PHE A 69 2.03 13.48 5.67
N ILE A 70 2.06 12.80 6.82
CA ILE A 70 1.06 12.97 7.89
C ILE A 70 1.02 14.42 8.39
N ALA A 71 2.17 15.09 8.54
CA ALA A 71 2.20 16.50 8.90
C ALA A 71 1.57 17.39 7.82
N ASN A 72 1.82 17.08 6.55
CA ASN A 72 1.31 17.82 5.39
C ASN A 72 -0.19 17.64 5.18
N ILE A 73 -0.77 16.47 5.49
CA ILE A 73 -2.21 16.24 5.34
C ILE A 73 -3.03 16.97 6.41
N GLY A 74 -2.38 17.37 7.52
CA GLY A 74 -2.98 18.14 8.61
C GLY A 74 -4.27 17.51 9.15
N PRO A 75 -4.22 16.27 9.66
CA PRO A 75 -5.43 15.51 9.93
C PRO A 75 -6.26 16.12 11.07
N ARG A 76 -7.58 16.17 10.88
CA ARG A 76 -8.55 16.59 11.91
C ARG A 76 -9.69 15.60 12.01
N ALA A 77 -10.47 15.65 13.09
CA ALA A 77 -11.66 14.83 13.25
C ALA A 77 -12.56 14.95 12.00
N ALA A 78 -12.89 13.82 11.38
CA ALA A 78 -13.64 13.78 10.12
C ALA A 78 -14.99 14.50 10.24
N SER A 79 -15.64 14.40 11.40
CA SER A 79 -16.89 15.09 11.73
C SER A 79 -16.80 16.62 11.71
N VAL A 80 -15.60 17.19 11.82
CA VAL A 80 -15.35 18.63 11.72
C VAL A 80 -14.98 19.04 10.29
N VAL A 81 -14.39 18.13 9.53
CA VAL A 81 -13.89 18.41 8.17
C VAL A 81 -15.00 18.27 7.12
N ASP A 82 -15.91 17.32 7.31
CA ASP A 82 -16.93 16.97 6.32
C ASP A 82 -18.20 16.47 7.01
N SER A 83 -19.34 17.09 6.67
CA SER A 83 -20.63 16.79 7.28
C SER A 83 -21.12 15.37 7.00
N ARG A 84 -20.62 14.70 5.94
CA ARG A 84 -20.90 13.28 5.69
C ARG A 84 -20.47 12.37 6.84
N PHE A 85 -19.56 12.83 7.70
CA PHE A 85 -18.99 12.08 8.81
C PHE A 85 -19.33 12.66 10.19
N GLU A 86 -20.36 13.50 10.31
CA GLU A 86 -20.74 14.15 11.57
C GLU A 86 -20.96 13.17 12.74
N GLY A 87 -21.40 11.94 12.44
CA GLY A 87 -21.63 10.88 13.42
C GLY A 87 -20.38 10.08 13.83
N LEU A 88 -19.21 10.32 13.22
CA LEU A 88 -17.99 9.59 13.55
C LEU A 88 -17.34 10.15 14.82
N ALA A 89 -16.81 9.23 15.65
CA ALA A 89 -16.05 9.60 16.84
C ALA A 89 -14.80 10.44 16.48
N PRO A 90 -14.30 11.32 17.37
CA PRO A 90 -13.19 12.23 17.07
C PRO A 90 -11.86 11.55 16.67
N ALA A 91 -11.70 10.26 16.98
CA ALA A 91 -10.54 9.46 16.62
C ALA A 91 -10.53 9.01 15.14
N TYR A 92 -11.61 9.24 14.40
CA TYR A 92 -11.65 9.12 12.94
C TYR A 92 -11.25 10.45 12.32
N LEU A 93 -10.22 10.43 11.49
CA LEU A 93 -9.57 11.61 10.96
C LEU A 93 -9.77 11.69 9.45
N SER A 94 -9.79 12.92 8.93
CA SER A 94 -9.70 13.21 7.51
C SER A 94 -8.62 14.25 7.26
N ALA A 95 -8.02 14.20 6.06
CA ALA A 95 -7.06 15.19 5.62
C ALA A 95 -7.77 16.54 5.42
N THR A 96 -7.13 17.64 5.84
CA THR A 96 -7.68 18.99 5.64
C THR A 96 -7.04 19.73 4.47
N LYS A 97 -5.95 19.17 3.93
CA LYS A 97 -5.18 19.73 2.83
C LYS A 97 -5.22 18.77 1.64
N ASN A 98 -5.11 19.33 0.43
CA ASN A 98 -5.01 18.53 -0.78
C ASN A 98 -3.63 17.87 -0.83
N ILE A 99 -3.62 16.53 -0.86
CA ILE A 99 -2.40 15.71 -0.83
C ILE A 99 -2.13 15.04 -2.16
N ARG A 100 -2.93 15.37 -3.20
CA ARG A 100 -2.75 14.86 -4.56
C ARG A 100 -1.33 15.11 -5.06
N GLU A 101 -0.73 16.23 -4.70
CA GLU A 101 0.65 16.55 -5.05
C GLU A 101 1.69 15.63 -4.37
N VAL A 102 1.36 14.90 -3.30
CA VAL A 102 2.24 13.86 -2.74
C VAL A 102 1.98 12.51 -3.40
N ILE A 103 0.71 12.14 -3.52
CA ILE A 103 0.33 10.75 -3.89
C ILE A 103 0.28 10.53 -5.41
N TYR A 104 0.06 11.58 -6.20
CA TYR A 104 0.19 11.57 -7.65
C TYR A 104 1.49 12.23 -8.11
N GLY A 105 1.91 13.35 -7.51
CA GLY A 105 3.24 13.98 -7.56
C GLY A 105 3.89 14.33 -8.92
N LEU A 106 3.36 13.82 -10.02
CA LEU A 106 3.95 13.85 -11.35
C LEU A 106 2.95 14.44 -12.34
N ASP A 107 3.13 15.72 -12.65
CA ASP A 107 2.30 16.40 -13.63
C ASP A 107 2.34 15.67 -14.99
N GLY A 108 1.16 15.47 -15.59
CA GLY A 108 1.01 14.79 -16.89
C GLY A 108 1.07 13.26 -16.86
N SER A 109 1.25 12.64 -15.69
CA SER A 109 1.36 11.17 -15.57
C SER A 109 0.03 10.46 -15.20
N PHE A 110 -1.05 11.22 -15.03
CA PHE A 110 -2.39 10.72 -14.69
C PHE A 110 -3.47 11.60 -15.34
N ASP A 111 -4.70 11.09 -15.44
CA ASP A 111 -5.86 11.87 -15.91
C ASP A 111 -6.31 12.85 -14.81
N PRO A 112 -6.32 14.17 -15.06
CA PRO A 112 -6.82 15.16 -14.10
C PRO A 112 -8.23 14.84 -13.56
N LYS A 113 -9.09 14.17 -14.33
CA LYS A 113 -10.42 13.74 -13.88
C LYS A 113 -10.37 12.65 -12.82
N ILE A 114 -9.36 11.78 -12.85
CA ILE A 114 -9.15 10.78 -11.78
C ILE A 114 -8.76 11.48 -10.49
N ALA A 115 -7.87 12.46 -10.59
CA ALA A 115 -7.57 13.29 -9.45
C ALA A 115 -8.84 13.97 -8.95
N GLU A 116 -9.60 14.69 -9.80
CA GLU A 116 -10.88 15.33 -9.46
C GLU A 116 -11.82 14.40 -8.69
N TRP A 117 -12.03 13.19 -9.21
CA TRP A 117 -12.81 12.13 -8.57
C TRP A 117 -12.27 11.72 -7.18
N ASP A 118 -10.96 11.57 -7.03
CA ASP A 118 -10.32 11.20 -5.76
C ASP A 118 -10.59 12.23 -4.67
N ALA A 119 -10.39 13.55 -4.90
CA ALA A 119 -10.76 14.51 -3.83
C ALA A 119 -12.26 14.78 -3.68
N ALA A 120 -13.11 14.34 -4.61
CA ALA A 120 -14.55 14.31 -4.37
C ALA A 120 -14.97 13.14 -3.45
N SER A 121 -14.05 12.19 -3.22
CA SER A 121 -14.24 10.96 -2.44
C SER A 121 -13.38 11.00 -1.17
N PRO A 122 -13.84 11.65 -0.08
CA PRO A 122 -13.00 11.79 1.10
C PRO A 122 -12.73 10.45 1.74
N HIS A 123 -11.47 10.26 2.12
CA HIS A 123 -11.04 9.14 2.92
C HIS A 123 -11.04 9.53 4.40
N VAL A 124 -11.48 8.59 5.22
CA VAL A 124 -11.43 8.65 6.68
C VAL A 124 -10.57 7.50 7.16
N PHE A 125 -9.69 7.79 8.10
CA PHE A 125 -8.80 6.80 8.70
C PHE A 125 -8.81 6.93 10.23
N GLY A 126 -8.56 5.83 10.93
CA GLY A 126 -8.44 5.88 12.38
C GLY A 126 -7.11 6.51 12.80
N VAL A 127 -7.08 7.26 13.92
CA VAL A 127 -5.83 7.76 14.51
C VAL A 127 -4.82 6.63 14.77
N GLY A 128 -5.30 5.41 15.02
CA GLY A 128 -4.48 4.20 15.15
C GLY A 128 -3.60 3.89 13.94
N GLU A 129 -4.02 4.28 12.74
CA GLU A 129 -3.30 3.99 11.48
C GLU A 129 -2.04 4.84 11.34
N ILE A 130 -2.01 6.01 11.98
CA ILE A 130 -0.87 6.95 11.97
C ILE A 130 -0.06 6.97 13.27
N SER A 131 -0.57 6.35 14.35
CA SER A 131 0.05 6.36 15.69
C SER A 131 0.83 5.08 16.02
N GLY A 132 0.77 4.05 15.18
CA GLY A 132 1.41 2.76 15.43
C GLY A 132 2.54 2.43 14.45
N ARG A 133 3.80 2.61 14.87
CA ARG A 133 4.89 1.78 14.32
C ARG A 133 5.34 0.82 15.41
N GLY A 134 4.79 -0.39 15.37
CA GLY A 134 5.39 -1.52 16.09
C GLY A 134 6.79 -1.82 15.55
N ALA A 135 7.55 -2.64 16.29
CA ALA A 135 8.86 -3.07 15.82
C ALA A 135 8.76 -3.70 14.41
N THR A 136 9.71 -3.36 13.55
CA THR A 136 9.82 -3.98 12.22
C THR A 136 10.34 -5.41 12.40
N VAL A 137 9.42 -6.36 12.60
CA VAL A 137 9.75 -7.80 12.71
C VAL A 137 9.78 -8.44 11.32
N PRO A 138 10.87 -9.13 10.93
CA PRO A 138 10.92 -9.93 9.71
C PRO A 138 9.89 -11.06 9.73
N SER A 139 9.27 -11.31 8.59
CA SER A 139 8.30 -12.38 8.40
C SER A 139 8.98 -13.74 8.28
N SER A 140 8.37 -14.78 8.86
CA SER A 140 8.76 -16.17 8.61
C SER A 140 7.94 -16.82 7.48
N PHE A 141 7.13 -16.04 6.75
CA PHE A 141 6.41 -16.48 5.58
C PHE A 141 7.36 -17.06 4.53
N ALA A 142 7.01 -18.24 4.00
CA ALA A 142 7.85 -18.99 3.06
C ALA A 142 7.24 -19.12 1.66
N GLY A 143 6.24 -18.30 1.33
CA GLY A 143 5.67 -18.22 -0.01
C GLY A 143 6.24 -17.06 -0.83
N PRO A 144 5.72 -16.85 -2.05
CA PRO A 144 6.13 -15.76 -2.94
C PRO A 144 5.69 -14.38 -2.43
N VAL A 145 6.57 -13.39 -2.56
CA VAL A 145 6.27 -11.98 -2.26
C VAL A 145 6.75 -11.08 -3.39
N MET A 146 5.88 -10.20 -3.89
CA MET A 146 6.26 -9.12 -4.79
C MET A 146 5.98 -7.78 -4.13
N VAL A 147 6.89 -6.83 -4.31
CA VAL A 147 6.74 -5.46 -3.85
C VAL A 147 6.83 -4.52 -5.05
N ILE A 148 5.86 -3.61 -5.17
CA ILE A 148 5.78 -2.66 -6.28
C ILE A 148 5.66 -1.24 -5.73
N SER A 149 6.57 -0.32 -6.06
CA SER A 149 6.41 1.09 -5.69
C SER A 149 6.85 1.98 -6.83
N GLY A 150 6.11 3.06 -7.08
CA GLY A 150 6.47 4.02 -8.12
C GLY A 150 7.85 4.62 -7.88
N ARG A 151 8.60 4.85 -8.95
CA ARG A 151 9.96 5.42 -8.85
C ARG A 151 9.96 6.78 -8.13
N GLN A 152 8.89 7.56 -8.28
CA GLN A 152 8.73 8.89 -7.68
C GLN A 152 7.81 8.90 -6.45
N ASP A 153 7.70 7.77 -5.74
CA ASP A 153 6.87 7.66 -4.55
C ASP A 153 7.46 8.42 -3.35
N GLN A 154 6.91 9.61 -3.12
CA GLN A 154 7.31 10.52 -2.04
C GLN A 154 7.15 9.93 -0.63
N ILE A 155 6.28 8.95 -0.43
CA ILE A 155 6.02 8.35 0.88
C ILE A 155 6.97 7.17 1.11
N ALA A 156 7.20 6.35 0.08
CA ALA A 156 8.05 5.17 0.17
C ALA A 156 9.53 5.54 0.25
N CYS A 157 10.03 6.41 -0.63
CA CYS A 157 11.47 6.72 -0.73
C CYS A 157 11.79 8.22 -0.67
N GLY A 158 10.79 9.10 -0.78
CA GLY A 158 10.98 10.54 -0.69
C GLY A 158 11.00 11.10 0.73
N ASN A 159 10.77 12.42 0.82
CA ASN A 159 10.67 13.16 2.08
C ASN A 159 9.22 13.52 2.43
N GLY A 160 8.22 13.04 1.66
CA GLY A 160 6.80 13.33 1.87
C GLY A 160 6.39 14.80 1.66
N SER A 161 7.25 15.62 1.06
CA SER A 161 7.01 17.05 0.80
C SER A 161 6.18 17.26 -0.46
N ILE A 162 5.24 18.21 -0.43
CA ILE A 162 4.55 18.74 -1.61
C ILE A 162 5.30 19.91 -2.27
N PHE A 163 6.22 20.53 -1.52
CA PHE A 163 6.92 21.75 -1.94
C PHE A 163 8.25 21.41 -2.61
N ASP A 164 8.90 20.37 -2.11
CA ASP A 164 10.06 19.79 -2.75
C ASP A 164 9.55 18.78 -3.78
N ARG A 165 9.43 19.23 -5.02
CA ARG A 165 9.23 18.36 -6.20
C ARG A 165 10.54 17.83 -6.84
N PRO A 166 11.74 17.75 -6.19
CA PRO A 166 12.85 17.15 -6.88
C PRO A 166 12.52 15.69 -7.19
N THR A 167 13.13 15.17 -8.24
CA THR A 167 13.00 13.81 -8.74
C THR A 167 13.32 12.82 -7.62
N VAL A 168 12.30 12.42 -6.86
CA VAL A 168 12.38 11.25 -5.99
C VAL A 168 12.74 10.06 -6.86
N ASP A 169 13.68 9.26 -6.39
CA ASP A 169 14.10 8.07 -7.07
C ASP A 169 14.18 6.94 -6.05
N CYS A 170 13.19 6.04 -6.09
CA CYS A 170 13.19 4.83 -5.29
C CYS A 170 14.31 3.84 -5.69
N GLY A 171 15.07 4.14 -6.75
CA GLY A 171 16.10 3.28 -7.32
C GLY A 171 15.50 2.16 -8.17
N LEU A 172 16.36 1.48 -8.92
CA LEU A 172 15.96 0.35 -9.78
C LEU A 172 16.73 -0.91 -9.39
N GLY A 173 16.06 -2.05 -9.47
CA GLY A 173 16.69 -3.37 -9.30
C GLY A 173 17.22 -3.64 -7.89
N PRO A 174 18.22 -4.55 -7.78
CA PRO A 174 18.81 -4.92 -6.50
C PRO A 174 19.39 -3.72 -5.74
N GLY A 175 19.04 -3.60 -4.46
CA GLY A 175 19.47 -2.48 -3.62
C GLY A 175 18.65 -1.20 -3.76
N SER A 176 17.60 -1.18 -4.57
CA SER A 176 16.58 -0.12 -4.54
C SER A 176 15.84 -0.09 -3.19
N HIS A 177 15.23 1.04 -2.83
CA HIS A 177 14.42 1.17 -1.61
C HIS A 177 13.29 0.13 -1.54
N VAL A 178 12.75 -0.25 -2.70
CA VAL A 178 11.73 -1.28 -2.81
C VAL A 178 12.32 -2.68 -2.59
N ASP A 179 13.48 -2.99 -3.18
CA ASP A 179 14.19 -4.28 -2.99
C ASP A 179 14.71 -4.47 -1.56
N GLU A 180 15.03 -3.41 -0.83
CA GLU A 180 15.38 -3.48 0.60
C GLU A 180 14.29 -4.17 1.44
N THR A 181 13.03 -4.14 0.98
CA THR A 181 11.90 -4.82 1.63
C THR A 181 12.11 -6.33 1.73
N ARG A 182 12.99 -6.92 0.89
CA ARG A 182 13.42 -8.32 0.95
C ARG A 182 13.93 -8.71 2.35
N SER A 183 14.60 -7.80 3.04
CA SER A 183 15.08 -8.02 4.41
C SER A 183 13.96 -8.33 5.41
N LEU A 184 12.73 -7.93 5.09
CA LEU A 184 11.52 -8.20 5.89
C LEU A 184 10.88 -9.55 5.56
N PHE A 185 11.38 -10.25 4.53
CA PHE A 185 10.89 -11.56 4.08
C PHE A 185 12.05 -12.55 3.88
N PRO A 186 12.90 -12.79 4.89
CA PRO A 186 14.11 -13.61 4.75
C PRO A 186 13.86 -15.08 4.41
N LYS A 187 12.62 -15.56 4.56
CA LYS A 187 12.22 -16.95 4.26
C LYS A 187 11.39 -17.09 2.98
N ALA A 188 11.06 -15.99 2.29
CA ALA A 188 10.28 -16.06 1.06
C ALA A 188 11.02 -16.92 0.02
N THR A 189 10.29 -17.85 -0.59
CA THR A 189 10.84 -18.76 -1.62
C THR A 189 11.11 -18.04 -2.93
N ALA A 190 10.34 -17.00 -3.21
CA ALA A 190 10.56 -16.06 -4.31
C ALA A 190 10.28 -14.64 -3.80
N PHE A 191 11.15 -13.69 -4.14
CA PHE A 191 10.94 -12.29 -3.86
C PHE A 191 11.33 -11.44 -5.07
N GLN A 192 10.41 -10.57 -5.50
CA GLN A 192 10.64 -9.60 -6.56
C GLN A 192 10.26 -8.19 -6.12
N ALA A 193 11.15 -7.23 -6.37
CA ALA A 193 10.82 -5.82 -6.35
C ALA A 193 10.65 -5.31 -7.78
N TYR A 194 9.63 -4.49 -8.01
CA TYR A 194 9.39 -3.82 -9.29
C TYR A 194 9.14 -2.33 -9.04
N VAL A 195 9.78 -1.50 -9.86
CA VAL A 195 9.73 -0.04 -9.71
C VAL A 195 9.34 0.56 -11.06
N PRO A 196 8.05 0.80 -11.32
CA PRO A 196 7.62 1.43 -12.57
C PRO A 196 8.10 2.89 -12.63
N GLU A 197 8.53 3.29 -13.82
CA GLU A 197 8.88 4.68 -14.14
C GLU A 197 7.63 5.56 -14.19
N ASN A 198 7.79 6.89 -14.12
CA ASN A 198 6.71 7.88 -14.24
C ASN A 198 5.50 7.58 -13.34
N THR A 199 5.76 7.10 -12.13
CA THR A 199 4.75 6.58 -11.22
C THR A 199 5.03 7.07 -9.80
N ALA A 200 4.03 7.62 -9.14
CA ALA A 200 4.12 8.02 -7.73
C ALA A 200 3.40 7.00 -6.83
N HIS A 201 2.94 7.44 -5.66
CA HIS A 201 2.34 6.56 -4.64
C HIS A 201 1.08 5.87 -5.13
N ASN A 202 0.15 6.59 -5.78
CA ASN A 202 -1.12 6.06 -6.29
C ASN A 202 -0.94 5.33 -7.64
N LEU A 203 0.02 4.40 -7.71
CA LEU A 203 0.45 3.73 -8.95
C LEU A 203 -0.68 3.18 -9.82
N ASN A 204 -1.80 2.73 -9.24
CA ASN A 204 -2.95 2.17 -9.95
C ASN A 204 -3.72 3.19 -10.79
N THR A 205 -3.44 4.48 -10.61
CA THR A 205 -4.16 5.59 -11.25
C THR A 205 -3.28 6.44 -12.17
N HIS A 206 -2.01 6.07 -12.33
CA HIS A 206 -1.13 6.63 -13.34
C HIS A 206 -1.36 5.97 -14.70
N TYR A 207 -0.97 6.64 -15.78
CA TYR A 207 -0.99 6.05 -17.13
C TYR A 207 -0.06 4.84 -17.27
N SER A 208 0.97 4.74 -16.43
CA SER A 208 1.89 3.60 -16.30
C SER A 208 1.30 2.41 -15.53
N ALA A 209 0.09 2.52 -14.96
CA ALA A 209 -0.53 1.44 -14.19
C ALA A 209 -0.54 0.06 -14.91
N PRO A 210 -0.79 -0.03 -16.24
CA PRO A 210 -0.71 -1.31 -16.96
C PRO A 210 0.63 -2.03 -16.82
N GLU A 211 1.75 -1.30 -16.64
CA GLU A 211 3.07 -1.90 -16.42
C GLU A 211 3.14 -2.63 -15.07
N SER A 212 2.58 -2.01 -14.01
CA SER A 212 2.53 -2.61 -12.68
C SER A 212 1.64 -3.86 -12.65
N PHE A 213 0.47 -3.79 -13.31
CA PHE A 213 -0.42 -4.95 -13.44
C PHE A 213 0.23 -6.08 -14.26
N GLY A 214 0.85 -5.75 -15.39
CA GLY A 214 1.56 -6.71 -16.24
C GLY A 214 2.74 -7.38 -15.53
N ALA A 215 3.51 -6.62 -14.75
CA ALA A 215 4.60 -7.15 -13.94
C ALA A 215 4.08 -8.11 -12.85
N ALA A 216 2.98 -7.74 -12.16
CA ALA A 216 2.37 -8.60 -11.16
C ALA A 216 1.84 -9.92 -11.74
N HIS A 217 1.13 -9.87 -12.87
CA HIS A 217 0.61 -11.06 -13.53
C HIS A 217 1.72 -11.97 -14.05
N THR A 218 2.68 -11.43 -14.79
CA THR A 218 3.84 -12.20 -15.29
C THR A 218 4.60 -12.87 -14.15
N TRP A 219 4.80 -12.15 -13.04
CA TRP A 219 5.49 -12.72 -11.89
C TRP A 219 4.67 -13.81 -11.20
N LEU A 220 3.37 -13.60 -10.98
CA LEU A 220 2.48 -14.60 -10.40
C LEU A 220 2.48 -15.91 -11.20
N GLU A 221 2.38 -15.82 -12.53
CA GLU A 221 2.49 -16.98 -13.42
C GLU A 221 3.83 -17.71 -13.22
N SER A 222 4.94 -16.97 -13.13
CA SER A 222 6.28 -17.53 -12.92
C SER A 222 6.47 -18.26 -11.59
N VAL A 223 5.66 -17.92 -10.57
CA VAL A 223 5.68 -18.56 -9.23
C VAL A 223 4.51 -19.53 -9.02
N GLY A 224 3.80 -19.89 -10.09
CA GLY A 224 2.82 -20.97 -10.12
C GLY A 224 1.41 -20.60 -9.66
N PHE A 225 0.98 -19.36 -9.91
CA PHE A 225 -0.41 -18.91 -9.74
C PHE A 225 -1.14 -18.77 -11.06
#